data_AF-A0A9E4JNE6-F1
#
_entry.id   AF-A0A9E4JNE6-F1
#
_cell.length_a   1.000
_cell.length_b   1.000
_cell.length_c   1.000
_cell.angle_alpha   90.00
_cell.angle_beta   90.00
_cell.angle_gamma   90.00
#
_symmetry.space_group_name_H-M   'P 1'
#
loop_
_entity.id
_entity.type
_entity.pdbx_description
1 polymer ?
#
loop_
_entity_poly.entity_id
_entity_poly.type
_entity_poly.pdbx_seq_one_letter_code
_entity_poly.pdbx_strand_id
1 'polypeptide(L)'
;MDNLESDSLPTEVILTHPQRSLGSICFDWTPQPGHYLEILGQTYAVLERRHRYQLRSGRYRLHQISLYVQSAEPPQERSLVDGRWVLGDGTCRFNAHSELVRCAVHPQGPCGQCRFYERTNHQPSE
;
A
#
# COMPACT_ATOMS: atom_id res chain seq x y z
N MET A 1 0.03 30.59 0.40
CA MET A 1 0.22 29.34 -0.35
C MET A 1 1.06 28.46 0.55
N ASP A 2 0.37 27.66 1.36
CA ASP A 2 1.01 26.75 2.32
C ASP A 2 1.78 25.70 1.53
N ASN A 3 3.09 25.71 1.69
CA ASN A 3 4.00 24.78 1.05
C ASN A 3 3.67 23.39 1.63
N LEU A 4 3.03 22.56 0.82
CA LEU A 4 2.84 21.14 1.06
C LEU A 4 4.23 20.49 0.99
N GLU A 5 5.07 20.73 2.00
CA GLU A 5 6.29 19.95 2.20
C GLU A 5 5.82 18.51 2.32
N SER A 6 6.01 17.75 1.24
CA SER A 6 5.71 16.34 1.19
C SER A 6 6.28 15.69 2.45
N ASP A 7 5.38 15.21 3.28
CA ASP A 7 5.52 14.45 4.53
C ASP A 7 6.25 13.10 4.28
N SER A 8 7.35 13.09 3.52
CA SER A 8 8.17 11.90 3.29
C SER A 8 9.08 11.65 4.49
N LEU A 9 8.49 11.64 5.69
CA LEU A 9 9.16 11.16 6.86
C LEU A 9 9.38 9.65 6.67
N PRO A 10 10.62 9.18 6.86
CA PRO A 10 10.89 7.77 6.75
C PRO A 10 10.06 7.05 7.83
N THR A 11 9.29 6.06 7.39
CA THR A 11 8.31 5.38 8.20
C THR A 11 8.94 4.12 8.77
N GLU A 12 8.95 4.01 10.09
CA GLU A 12 9.44 2.82 10.77
C GLU A 12 8.42 1.70 10.62
N VAL A 13 8.81 0.56 10.07
CA VAL A 13 7.94 -0.62 9.96
C VAL A 13 8.31 -1.62 11.05
N ILE A 14 7.32 -2.04 11.83
CA ILE A 14 7.51 -2.87 13.02
C ILE A 14 6.63 -4.12 12.87
N LEU A 15 7.25 -5.29 12.77
CA LEU A 15 6.55 -6.57 12.90
C LEU A 15 6.04 -6.68 14.34
N THR A 16 4.78 -7.07 14.53
CA THR A 16 4.17 -7.16 15.87
C THR A 16 4.54 -8.44 16.62
N HIS A 17 4.73 -9.56 15.92
CA HIS A 17 5.00 -10.87 16.53
C HIS A 17 6.02 -11.72 15.73
N PRO A 18 7.20 -12.00 16.29
CA PRO A 18 7.79 -11.32 17.45
C PRO A 18 8.02 -9.84 17.14
N GLN A 19 7.93 -8.98 18.17
CA GLN A 19 8.09 -7.55 17.96
C GLN A 19 9.51 -7.21 17.51
N ARG A 20 9.66 -6.71 16.27
CA ARG A 20 10.96 -6.28 15.74
C ARG A 20 10.80 -5.20 14.66
N SER A 21 11.78 -4.30 14.58
CA SER A 21 11.85 -3.36 13.46
C SER A 21 12.26 -4.09 12.18
N LEU A 22 11.52 -3.85 11.10
CA LEU A 22 11.85 -4.27 9.74
C LEU A 22 12.64 -3.20 8.99
N GLY A 23 12.80 -2.01 9.57
CA GLY A 23 13.57 -0.90 9.01
C GLY A 23 12.76 0.38 8.87
N SER A 24 13.43 1.41 8.36
CA SER A 24 12.84 2.71 8.06
C SER A 24 12.71 2.86 6.55
N ILE A 25 11.48 2.99 6.05
CA ILE A 25 11.15 2.94 4.62
C ILE A 25 10.47 4.23 4.21
N CYS A 26 10.90 4.82 3.09
CA CYS A 26 10.19 5.90 2.45
C CYS A 26 9.14 5.31 1.49
N PHE A 27 7.87 5.53 1.80
CA PHE A 27 6.77 5.17 0.91
C PHE A 27 6.43 6.35 -0.01
N ASP A 28 6.14 6.07 -1.27
CA ASP A 28 5.59 7.00 -2.25
C ASP A 28 4.06 7.17 -2.12
N TRP A 29 3.49 6.58 -1.06
CA TRP A 29 2.09 6.61 -0.69
C TRP A 29 1.92 6.54 0.83
N THR A 30 0.67 6.60 1.31
CA THR A 30 0.36 6.55 2.74
C THR A 30 -0.33 5.24 3.12
N PRO A 31 0.42 4.18 3.50
CA PRO A 31 -0.18 2.93 3.97
C PRO A 31 -1.14 3.16 5.13
N GLN A 32 -2.33 2.55 5.06
CA GLN A 32 -3.34 2.59 6.11
C GLN A 32 -3.58 1.19 6.68
N PRO A 33 -4.17 1.08 7.88
CA PRO A 33 -4.67 -0.19 8.39
C PRO A 33 -5.57 -0.91 7.36
N GLY A 34 -5.37 -2.21 7.21
CA GLY A 34 -6.04 -3.03 6.20
C GLY A 34 -5.34 -3.07 4.83
N HIS A 35 -4.30 -2.26 4.63
CA HIS A 35 -3.45 -2.37 3.46
C HIS A 35 -2.38 -3.44 3.64
N TYR A 36 -1.73 -3.80 2.54
CA TYR A 36 -0.67 -4.79 2.51
C TYR A 36 0.61 -4.14 1.97
N LEU A 37 1.75 -4.57 2.49
CA LEU A 37 3.09 -4.17 2.06
C LEU A 37 3.83 -5.40 1.57
N GLU A 38 4.63 -5.23 0.53
CA GLU A 38 5.68 -6.20 0.21
C GLU A 38 7.04 -5.62 0.61
N ILE A 39 7.79 -6.35 1.44
CA ILE A 39 9.14 -5.96 1.87
C ILE A 39 10.01 -7.20 1.69
N LEU A 40 11.02 -7.10 0.80
CA LEU A 40 11.96 -8.18 0.49
C LEU A 40 11.28 -9.51 0.11
N GLY A 41 10.22 -9.47 -0.70
CA GLY A 41 9.47 -10.66 -1.12
C GLY A 41 8.51 -11.24 -0.07
N GLN A 42 8.44 -10.67 1.13
CA GLN A 42 7.49 -11.07 2.16
C GLN A 42 6.32 -10.09 2.23
N THR A 43 5.10 -10.63 2.26
CA THR A 43 3.89 -9.84 2.43
C THR A 43 3.56 -9.62 3.90
N TYR A 44 3.16 -8.39 4.21
CA TYR A 44 2.76 -7.95 5.54
C TYR A 44 1.44 -7.19 5.49
N ALA A 45 0.51 -7.51 6.39
CA ALA A 45 -0.71 -6.71 6.59
C ALA A 45 -0.43 -5.57 7.58
N VAL A 46 -0.85 -4.36 7.23
CA VAL A 46 -0.79 -3.18 8.10
C VAL A 46 -1.94 -3.26 9.10
N LEU A 47 -1.61 -3.32 10.39
CA LEU A 47 -2.57 -3.40 11.48
C LEU A 47 -2.83 -2.03 12.10
N GLU A 48 -1.78 -1.24 12.29
CA GLU A 48 -1.85 0.07 12.90
C GLU A 48 -0.88 1.03 12.22
N ARG A 49 -1.31 2.28 12.06
CA ARG A 49 -0.44 3.41 11.72
C ARG A 49 -0.44 4.39 12.87
N ARG A 50 0.72 4.55 13.49
CA ARG A 50 0.92 5.44 14.65
C ARG A 50 1.66 6.69 14.24
N HIS A 51 1.10 7.85 14.59
CA HIS A 51 1.79 9.14 14.46
C HIS A 51 2.32 9.58 15.80
N ARG A 52 3.53 10.11 15.79
CA ARG A 52 4.11 10.81 16.92
C ARG A 52 4.27 12.27 16.56
N TYR A 53 3.56 13.14 17.26
CA TYR A 53 3.71 14.59 17.13
C TYR A 53 4.56 15.13 18.27
N GLN A 54 5.34 16.17 17.98
CA GLN A 54 6.12 16.90 18.97
C GLN A 54 5.78 18.40 18.93
N LEU A 55 5.61 19.01 20.11
CA LEU A 55 5.46 20.45 20.23
C LEU A 55 6.81 21.14 19.98
N ARG A 56 6.91 21.93 18.92
CA ARG A 56 8.10 22.71 18.53
C ARG A 56 7.67 24.13 18.17
N SER A 57 8.30 25.13 18.80
CA SER A 57 8.02 26.56 18.55
C SER A 57 6.53 26.92 18.60
N GLY A 58 5.80 26.37 19.58
CA GLY A 58 4.37 26.64 19.77
C GLY A 58 3.42 25.90 18.82
N ARG A 59 3.90 24.96 17.99
CA ARG A 59 3.05 24.15 17.10
C ARG A 59 3.38 22.67 17.20
N TYR A 60 2.36 21.81 17.10
CA TYR A 60 2.58 20.37 16.95
C TYR A 60 3.05 20.07 15.53
N ARG A 61 4.17 19.36 15.40
CA ARG A 61 4.71 18.88 14.12
C ARG A 61 4.80 17.37 14.14
N LEU A 62 4.51 16.74 13.00
CA LEU A 62 4.71 15.31 12.85
C LEU A 62 6.21 15.02 12.96
N HIS A 63 6.57 14.14 13.88
CA HIS A 63 7.95 13.82 14.20
C HIS A 63 8.34 12.43 13.70
N GLN A 64 7.41 11.47 13.76
CA GLN A 64 7.65 10.09 13.36
C GLN A 64 6.32 9.42 12.97
N ILE A 65 6.41 8.51 12.01
CA ILE A 65 5.34 7.59 11.63
C ILE A 65 5.87 6.18 11.87
N SER A 66 5.07 5.32 12.51
CA SER A 66 5.36 3.90 12.68
C SER A 66 4.20 3.08 12.14
N LEU A 67 4.49 2.04 11.36
CA LEU A 67 3.53 1.04 10.91
C LEU A 67 3.75 -0.25 11.67
N TYR A 68 2.71 -0.71 12.36
CA TYR A 68 2.72 -2.03 12.97
C TYR A 68 2.09 -3.03 12.01
N VAL A 69 2.84 -4.07 11.70
CA VAL A 69 2.49 -5.04 10.68
C VAL A 69 2.53 -6.47 11.21
N GLN A 70 1.88 -7.37 10.48
CA GLN A 70 1.96 -8.80 10.72
C GLN A 70 2.24 -9.51 9.41
N SER A 71 3.05 -10.58 9.45
CA SER A 71 3.24 -11.45 8.28
C SER A 71 1.89 -11.98 7.83
N ALA A 72 1.62 -11.86 6.53
CA ALA A 72 0.38 -12.31 5.94
C ALA A 72 0.67 -13.05 4.63
N GLU A 73 -0.23 -13.95 4.26
CA GLU A 73 -0.24 -14.46 2.90
C GLU A 73 -0.65 -13.34 1.93
N PRO A 74 -0.20 -13.40 0.66
CA PRO A 74 -0.70 -12.54 -0.39
C PRO A 74 -2.23 -12.51 -0.41
N PRO A 75 -2.86 -11.32 -0.39
CA PRO A 75 -4.30 -11.22 -0.35
C PRO A 75 -4.93 -11.83 -1.61
N GLN A 76 -5.94 -12.68 -1.41
CA GLN A 76 -6.70 -13.28 -2.51
C GLN A 76 -7.37 -12.18 -3.35
N GLU A 77 -7.46 -12.42 -4.66
CA GLU A 77 -8.03 -11.49 -5.63
C GLU A 77 -7.36 -10.10 -5.71
N ARG A 78 -6.11 -9.98 -5.27
CA ARG A 78 -5.30 -8.77 -5.46
C ARG A 78 -4.06 -9.07 -6.28
N SER A 79 -3.57 -8.06 -6.97
CA SER A 79 -2.31 -8.12 -7.70
C SER A 79 -1.37 -7.06 -7.16
N LEU A 80 -0.08 -7.36 -7.19
CA LEU A 80 0.94 -6.36 -6.91
C LEU A 80 1.26 -5.61 -8.20
N VAL A 81 1.04 -4.29 -8.18
CA VAL A 81 1.33 -3.38 -9.30
C VAL A 81 2.11 -2.20 -8.72
N ASP A 82 3.31 -1.94 -9.24
CA ASP A 82 4.19 -0.86 -8.79
C ASP A 82 4.38 -0.80 -7.26
N GLY A 83 4.56 -1.97 -6.64
CA GLY A 83 4.73 -2.10 -5.19
C GLY A 83 3.47 -1.92 -4.35
N ARG A 84 2.28 -1.86 -4.97
CA ARG A 84 0.98 -1.68 -4.30
C ARG A 84 0.03 -2.82 -4.59
N TRP A 85 -0.73 -3.23 -3.58
CA TRP A 85 -1.73 -4.29 -3.70
C TRP A 85 -3.07 -3.75 -4.20
N VAL A 86 -3.32 -3.89 -5.50
CA VAL A 86 -4.56 -3.43 -6.15
C VAL A 86 -5.59 -4.55 -6.19
N LEU A 87 -6.88 -4.19 -6.12
CA LEU A 87 -7.97 -5.15 -6.21
C LEU A 87 -8.13 -5.65 -7.66
N GLY A 88 -8.23 -6.97 -7.82
CA GLY A 88 -8.34 -7.66 -9.10
C GLY A 88 -7.02 -8.01 -9.77
N ASP A 89 -7.13 -8.45 -11.01
CA ASP A 89 -6.00 -8.79 -11.86
C ASP A 89 -5.38 -7.49 -12.41
N GLY A 90 -4.15 -7.19 -11.99
CA GLY A 90 -3.38 -6.02 -12.41
C GLY A 90 -2.95 -6.08 -13.87
N THR A 91 -3.05 -7.25 -14.51
CA THR A 91 -2.80 -7.39 -15.95
C THR A 91 -4.02 -7.04 -16.80
N CYS A 92 -5.17 -6.70 -16.22
CA CYS A 92 -6.36 -6.29 -16.96
C CYS A 92 -6.31 -4.79 -17.33
N ARG A 93 -6.57 -4.41 -18.59
CA ARG A 93 -6.54 -3.00 -19.05
C ARG A 93 -7.55 -2.10 -18.33
N PHE A 94 -8.61 -2.70 -17.77
CA PHE A 94 -9.66 -1.98 -17.06
C PHE A 94 -9.44 -1.94 -15.55
N ASN A 95 -8.37 -2.56 -15.03
CA ASN A 95 -8.06 -2.50 -13.61
C ASN A 95 -7.91 -1.03 -13.21
N ALA A 96 -8.55 -0.63 -12.11
CA ALA A 96 -8.51 0.76 -11.64
C ALA A 96 -7.21 1.11 -10.90
N HIS A 97 -6.30 0.15 -10.76
CA HIS A 97 -5.06 0.23 -9.97
C HIS A 97 -5.34 0.76 -8.56
N SER A 98 -6.46 0.34 -7.98
CA SER A 98 -6.99 0.83 -6.71
C SER A 98 -7.12 -0.31 -5.70
N GLU A 99 -6.84 0.00 -4.44
CA GLU A 99 -6.98 -0.93 -3.32
C GLU A 99 -8.44 -1.23 -2.97
N LEU A 100 -9.37 -0.37 -3.40
CA LEU A 100 -10.79 -0.41 -3.03
C LEU A 100 -11.70 -0.74 -4.23
N VAL A 101 -11.30 -0.34 -5.43
CA VAL A 101 -12.13 -0.49 -6.64
C VAL A 101 -11.40 -1.37 -7.64
N ARG A 102 -12.08 -2.42 -8.11
CA ARG A 102 -11.51 -3.37 -9.07
C ARG A 102 -11.40 -2.78 -10.47
N CYS A 103 -12.53 -2.33 -11.02
CA CYS A 103 -12.65 -1.68 -12.32
C CYS A 103 -14.00 -0.97 -12.43
N ALA A 104 -14.14 -0.05 -13.37
CA ALA A 104 -15.41 0.66 -13.60
C ALA A 104 -16.50 -0.23 -14.23
N VAL A 105 -16.11 -1.17 -15.09
CA VAL A 105 -17.05 -1.95 -15.93
C VAL A 105 -17.64 -3.17 -15.20
N HIS A 106 -16.94 -3.73 -14.22
CA HIS A 106 -17.42 -4.87 -13.44
C HIS A 106 -16.85 -4.85 -12.01
N PRO A 107 -17.21 -3.86 -11.17
CA PRO A 107 -16.59 -3.65 -9.86
C PRO A 107 -16.77 -4.81 -8.88
N GLN A 108 -17.87 -5.57 -9.01
CA GLN A 108 -18.25 -6.64 -8.06
C GLN A 108 -17.77 -8.04 -8.45
N GLY A 109 -17.32 -8.25 -9.69
CA GLY A 109 -17.05 -9.60 -10.19
C GLY A 109 -15.58 -9.96 -10.24
N PRO A 110 -15.22 -11.24 -10.06
CA PRO A 110 -13.85 -11.69 -10.20
C PRO A 110 -13.42 -11.64 -11.67
N CYS A 111 -12.11 -11.44 -11.90
CA CYS A 111 -11.56 -11.28 -13.25
C CYS A 111 -11.65 -12.56 -14.09
N GLY A 112 -11.52 -13.76 -13.49
CA GLY A 112 -11.43 -15.04 -14.21
C GLY A 112 -12.67 -15.45 -15.01
N GLN A 113 -13.84 -14.86 -14.73
CA GLN A 113 -15.10 -15.10 -15.45
C GLN A 113 -15.70 -13.80 -16.01
N CYS A 114 -14.88 -12.74 -16.10
CA CYS A 114 -15.34 -11.44 -16.55
C CYS A 114 -15.35 -11.36 -18.09
N ARG A 115 -16.53 -11.10 -18.68
CA ARG A 115 -16.68 -10.91 -20.14
C ARG A 115 -15.92 -9.71 -20.70
N PHE A 116 -15.55 -8.76 -19.83
CA PHE A 116 -14.84 -7.53 -20.18
C PHE A 116 -13.33 -7.65 -19.93
N TYR A 117 -12.83 -8.82 -19.49
CA TYR A 117 -11.42 -8.96 -19.22
C TYR A 117 -10.60 -8.80 -20.51
N GLU A 118 -9.62 -7.91 -20.47
CA GLU A 118 -8.67 -7.68 -21.56
C GLU A 118 -7.28 -7.56 -20.97
N ARG A 119 -6.34 -8.41 -21.38
CA ARG A 119 -4.97 -8.37 -20.89
C ARG A 119 -4.22 -7.17 -21.48
N THR A 120 -3.56 -6.38 -20.64
CA THR A 120 -2.69 -5.29 -21.04
C THR A 120 -1.45 -5.87 -21.74
N ASN A 121 -1.25 -5.51 -23.00
CA ASN A 121 -0.03 -5.84 -23.75
C ASN A 121 1.13 -4.91 -23.35
N HIS A 122 1.41 -4.77 -22.05
CA HIS A 122 2.58 -4.00 -21.61
C HIS A 122 3.80 -4.91 -21.70
N GLN A 123 4.61 -4.73 -22.76
CA GLN A 123 6.01 -5.15 -22.71
C GLN A 123 6.69 -4.21 -21.70
N PRO A 124 7.35 -4.73 -20.65
CA PRO A 124 8.13 -3.89 -19.77
C PRO A 124 9.22 -3.22 -20.61
N SER A 125 9.20 -1.89 -20.68
CA SER A 125 10.25 -1.10 -21.29
C SER A 125 11.55 -1.29 -20.48
N GLU A 126 12.59 -1.76 -21.17
CA GLU A 126 13.98 -1.84 -20.68
C GLU A 126 14.56 -0.47 -20.30
#